data_AF-A0A106QCK5-F1
#
_entry.id   AF-A0A106QCK5-F1
#
_cell.length_a   1.000
_cell.length_b   1.000
_cell.length_c   1.000
_cell.angle_alpha   90.00
_cell.angle_beta   90.00
_cell.angle_gamma   90.00
#
_symmetry.space_group_name_H-M   'P 1'
#
loop_
_entity.id
_entity.type
_entity.pdbx_description
1 polymer ?
#
loop_
_entity_poly.entity_id
_entity_poly.type
_entity_poly.pdbx_seq_one_letter_code
_entity_poly.pdbx_strand_id
1 'polypeptide(L)'
;MPRLLLAGRCLPASWDVQVKRISMFERHADPIDEAAALAATLADGAIAAARAANAPESHPDFDGETCIDCGDDIPKERLALKKIRCVHCQSAKEHRQKQTARPTWNQGSWDSLES
;
A
#
# COMPACT_ATOMS: atom_id res chain seq x y z
N MET A 1 51.26 27.88 16.37
CA MET A 1 50.20 28.78 16.88
C MET A 1 49.87 29.79 15.79
N PRO A 2 48.60 30.07 15.41
CA PRO A 2 47.33 29.37 15.66
C PRO A 2 46.68 28.90 14.32
N ARG A 3 46.22 27.66 14.17
CA ARG A 3 44.86 27.15 14.47
C ARG A 3 43.74 28.19 14.25
N LEU A 4 43.38 28.43 12.99
CA LEU A 4 42.09 29.02 12.63
C LEU A 4 41.09 27.90 12.29
N LEU A 5 40.39 27.45 13.32
CA LEU A 5 39.12 26.73 13.21
C LEU A 5 38.04 27.76 12.85
N LEU A 6 37.65 27.86 11.58
CA LEU A 6 36.36 28.45 11.22
C LEU A 6 35.33 27.33 11.11
N ALA A 7 34.57 27.18 12.19
CA ALA A 7 33.33 26.43 12.22
C ALA A 7 32.28 27.16 11.36
N GLY A 8 32.33 26.93 10.05
CA GLY A 8 31.29 27.32 9.11
C GLY A 8 30.31 26.17 8.88
N ARG A 9 29.41 25.92 9.84
CA ARG A 9 28.23 25.09 9.61
C ARG A 9 27.31 25.82 8.63
N CYS A 10 27.49 25.60 7.33
CA CYS A 10 26.46 25.87 6.36
C CYS A 10 25.41 24.77 6.48
N LEU A 11 24.43 24.95 7.38
CA LEU A 11 23.18 24.21 7.25
C LEU A 11 22.51 24.69 5.95
N PRO A 12 22.16 23.81 5.00
CA PRO A 12 21.32 24.23 3.90
C PRO A 12 20.01 24.71 4.51
N ALA A 13 19.60 25.91 4.13
CA ALA A 13 18.29 26.45 4.42
C ALA A 13 17.26 25.36 4.09
N SER A 14 16.74 24.70 5.13
CA SER A 14 15.50 23.96 5.01
C SER A 14 14.48 25.02 4.66
N TRP A 15 14.17 25.11 3.37
CA TRP A 15 12.90 25.66 2.97
C TRP A 15 11.88 24.62 3.43
N ASP A 16 11.61 24.67 4.74
CA ASP A 16 10.35 24.33 5.36
C ASP A 16 9.27 25.09 4.61
N VAL A 17 8.95 24.63 3.41
CA VAL A 17 7.72 25.01 2.73
C VAL A 17 6.65 24.14 3.34
N GLN A 18 6.29 24.51 4.57
CA GLN A 18 5.02 24.20 5.17
C GLN A 18 3.93 24.86 4.31
N VAL A 19 3.64 24.25 3.15
CA VAL A 19 2.48 24.63 2.35
C VAL A 19 1.26 24.10 3.09
N LYS A 20 0.71 25.01 3.91
CA LYS A 20 -0.71 25.18 4.16
C LYS A 20 -1.57 23.95 3.89
N ARG A 21 -1.95 23.32 5.01
CA ARG A 21 -3.26 22.70 5.21
C ARG A 21 -4.36 23.64 4.71
N ILE A 22 -4.63 23.62 3.41
CA ILE A 22 -5.87 24.14 2.82
C ILE A 22 -6.92 23.11 3.21
N SER A 23 -7.87 23.57 4.02
CA SER A 23 -9.05 22.85 4.45
C SER A 23 -9.74 22.21 3.25
N MET A 24 -9.55 20.91 3.12
CA MET A 24 -10.19 20.00 2.18
C MET A 24 -11.65 19.80 2.63
N PHE A 25 -12.47 20.82 2.40
CA PHE A 25 -13.93 20.67 2.30
C PHE A 25 -14.24 21.08 0.87
N GLU A 26 -14.17 20.13 -0.05
CA GLU A 26 -14.67 20.35 -1.40
C GLU A 26 -16.12 20.81 -1.27
N ARG A 27 -16.41 22.01 -1.77
CA ARG A 27 -17.78 22.49 -1.87
C ARG A 27 -18.42 21.74 -3.03
N HIS A 28 -18.99 20.59 -2.74
CA HIS A 28 -19.88 19.88 -3.66
C HIS A 28 -21.13 20.73 -3.90
N ALA A 29 -21.67 20.76 -5.13
CA ALA A 29 -22.80 21.63 -5.44
C ALA A 29 -24.10 21.11 -4.83
N ASP A 30 -24.24 19.79 -4.73
CA ASP A 30 -25.30 19.10 -4.01
C ASP A 30 -24.81 17.78 -3.35
N PRO A 31 -25.65 17.09 -2.56
CA PRO A 31 -25.28 15.81 -1.95
C PRO A 31 -25.03 14.68 -2.97
N ILE A 32 -25.52 14.79 -4.21
CA ILE A 32 -25.26 13.82 -5.26
C ILE A 32 -23.82 13.96 -5.74
N ASP A 33 -23.35 15.19 -5.91
CA ASP A 33 -21.96 15.48 -6.25
C ASP A 33 -20.98 15.02 -5.16
N GLU A 34 -21.35 15.18 -3.89
CA GLU A 34 -20.57 14.65 -2.76
C GLU A 34 -20.47 13.13 -2.80
N ALA A 35 -21.60 12.44 -2.98
CA ALA A 35 -21.64 10.99 -3.10
C ALA A 35 -20.84 10.49 -4.31
N ALA A 36 -20.91 11.19 -5.44
CA ALA A 36 -20.16 10.88 -6.65
C ALA A 36 -18.64 11.05 -6.43
N ALA A 37 -18.22 12.13 -5.77
CA ALA A 37 -16.82 12.36 -5.42
C ALA A 37 -16.29 11.25 -4.49
N LEU A 38 -17.06 10.88 -3.47
CA LEU A 38 -16.70 9.77 -2.59
C LEU A 38 -16.58 8.45 -3.34
N ALA A 39 -17.53 8.12 -4.21
CA ALA A 39 -17.48 6.91 -5.03
C ALA A 39 -16.23 6.88 -5.93
N ALA A 40 -15.88 8.00 -6.56
CA ALA A 40 -14.68 8.12 -7.39
C ALA A 40 -13.40 7.87 -6.59
N THR A 41 -13.25 8.51 -5.42
CA THR A 41 -12.06 8.33 -4.57
C THR A 41 -11.89 6.88 -4.10
N LEU A 42 -12.99 6.19 -3.75
CA LEU A 42 -12.97 4.79 -3.35
C LEU A 42 -12.59 3.87 -4.52
N ALA A 43 -13.15 4.13 -5.71
CA ALA A 43 -12.84 3.36 -6.92
C ALA A 43 -11.36 3.51 -7.31
N ASP A 44 -10.84 4.74 -7.33
CA ASP A 44 -9.44 5.01 -7.66
C ASP A 44 -8.48 4.38 -6.65
N GLY A 45 -8.81 4.46 -5.36
CA GLY A 45 -8.07 3.80 -4.29
C GLY A 45 -8.04 2.28 -4.47
N ALA A 46 -9.18 1.66 -4.79
CA ALA A 46 -9.27 0.22 -5.04
C ALA A 46 -8.48 -0.21 -6.29
N ILE A 47 -8.52 0.59 -7.36
CA ILE A 47 -7.74 0.35 -8.59
C ILE A 47 -6.24 0.43 -8.30
N ALA A 48 -5.81 1.45 -7.56
CA ALA A 48 -4.41 1.62 -7.18
C ALA A 48 -3.92 0.44 -6.31
N ALA A 49 -4.72 0.01 -5.33
CA ALA A 49 -4.42 -1.14 -4.48
C ALA A 49 -4.31 -2.44 -5.29
N ALA A 50 -5.24 -2.69 -6.22
CA ALA A 50 -5.21 -3.86 -7.09
C ALA A 50 -3.97 -3.88 -8.01
N ARG A 51 -3.57 -2.72 -8.55
CA ARG A 51 -2.34 -2.58 -9.33
C ARG A 51 -1.10 -2.88 -8.50
N ALA A 52 -1.05 -2.37 -7.27
CA ALA A 52 0.06 -2.62 -6.34
C ALA A 52 0.16 -4.10 -5.95
N ALA A 53 -0.96 -4.78 -5.68
CA ALA A 53 -0.98 -6.20 -5.35
C ALA A 53 -0.48 -7.09 -6.51
N ASN A 54 -0.67 -6.65 -7.75
CA ASN A 54 -0.19 -7.37 -8.94
C ASN A 54 1.28 -7.08 -9.30
N ALA A 55 1.96 -6.18 -8.58
CA ALA A 55 3.35 -5.84 -8.88
C ALA A 55 4.28 -7.06 -8.85
N PRO A 56 5.38 -7.05 -9.64
CA PRO A 56 6.44 -8.04 -9.57
C PRO A 56 6.96 -8.21 -8.14
N GLU A 57 7.13 -9.46 -7.71
CA GLU A 57 7.73 -9.77 -6.41
C GLU A 57 9.22 -10.07 -6.61
N SER A 58 10.07 -9.52 -5.76
CA SER A 58 11.51 -9.81 -5.75
C SER A 58 11.94 -10.21 -4.34
N HIS A 59 12.67 -11.32 -4.22
CA HIS A 59 13.25 -11.78 -2.97
C HIS A 59 14.75 -12.07 -3.20
N PRO A 60 15.64 -11.73 -2.24
CA PRO A 60 17.08 -11.95 -2.40
C PRO A 60 17.46 -13.44 -2.56
N ASP A 61 16.67 -14.34 -1.98
CA ASP A 61 16.93 -15.79 -2.00
C ASP A 61 16.23 -16.54 -3.14
N PHE A 62 15.65 -15.84 -4.13
CA PHE A 62 14.98 -16.48 -5.26
C PHE A 62 16.01 -16.88 -6.33
N ASP A 63 16.08 -18.18 -6.61
CA ASP A 63 17.00 -18.77 -7.59
C ASP A 63 16.58 -18.55 -9.05
N GLY A 64 15.35 -18.10 -9.29
CA GLY A 64 14.80 -17.84 -10.62
C GLY A 64 13.89 -18.94 -11.16
N GLU A 65 13.82 -20.10 -10.50
CA GLU A 65 13.14 -21.29 -11.03
C GLU A 65 12.22 -21.97 -10.00
N THR A 66 12.56 -21.95 -8.71
CA THR A 66 11.84 -22.71 -7.67
C THR A 66 11.04 -21.84 -6.72
N CYS A 67 9.95 -22.40 -6.20
CA CYS A 67 9.10 -21.74 -5.22
C CYS A 67 9.82 -21.59 -3.87
N ILE A 68 9.88 -20.37 -3.34
CA ILE A 68 10.54 -20.09 -2.05
C ILE A 68 9.93 -20.80 -0.82
N ASP A 69 8.66 -21.23 -0.89
CA ASP A 69 7.98 -21.85 0.26
C ASP A 69 8.07 -23.37 0.27
N CYS A 70 7.94 -24.00 -0.89
CA CYS A 70 7.85 -25.45 -1.03
C CYS A 70 8.98 -26.08 -1.83
N GLY A 71 9.74 -25.28 -2.59
CA GLY A 71 10.81 -25.76 -3.48
C GLY A 71 10.32 -26.37 -4.80
N ASP A 72 9.02 -26.37 -5.09
CA ASP A 72 8.49 -26.88 -6.35
C ASP A 72 8.80 -25.95 -7.53
N ASP A 73 8.92 -26.52 -8.73
CA ASP A 73 9.11 -25.78 -9.97
C ASP A 73 7.95 -24.81 -10.26
N ILE A 74 8.28 -23.56 -10.59
CA ILE A 74 7.27 -22.57 -10.98
C ILE A 74 7.01 -22.66 -12.49
N PRO A 75 5.74 -22.73 -12.94
CA PRO A 75 5.41 -22.70 -14.35
C PRO A 75 5.98 -21.46 -15.05
N LYS A 76 6.50 -21.64 -16.27
CA LYS A 76 7.15 -20.59 -17.07
C LYS A 76 6.29 -19.32 -17.22
N GLU A 77 4.98 -19.48 -17.35
CA GLU A 77 4.02 -18.37 -17.45
C GLU A 77 4.04 -17.46 -16.22
N ARG A 78 4.24 -18.03 -15.02
CA ARG A 78 4.34 -17.26 -13.77
C ARG A 78 5.70 -16.62 -13.57
N LEU A 79 6.77 -17.27 -14.03
CA LEU A 79 8.10 -16.68 -14.08
C LEU A 79 8.15 -15.46 -15.01
N ALA A 80 7.43 -15.50 -16.14
CA ALA A 80 7.28 -14.36 -17.04
C ALA A 80 6.59 -13.15 -16.36
N LEU A 81 5.69 -13.42 -15.41
CA LEU A 81 5.03 -12.41 -14.58
C LEU A 81 5.88 -11.97 -13.36
N LYS A 82 7.11 -12.48 -13.23
CA LYS A 82 8.03 -12.20 -12.12
C LYS A 82 7.39 -12.51 -10.76
N LYS A 83 6.74 -13.67 -10.67
CA LYS A 83 6.16 -14.20 -9.43
C LYS A 83 7.06 -15.30 -8.87
N ILE A 84 7.30 -15.25 -7.56
CA ILE A 84 8.30 -16.07 -6.86
C ILE A 84 7.72 -17.30 -6.14
N ARG A 85 6.39 -17.47 -6.18
CA ARG A 85 5.68 -18.59 -5.52
C ARG A 85 4.98 -19.44 -6.55
N CYS A 86 4.79 -20.73 -6.29
CA CYS A 86 3.93 -21.60 -7.09
C CYS A 86 2.44 -21.25 -6.88
N VAL A 87 1.55 -21.80 -7.72
CA VAL A 87 0.10 -21.52 -7.63
C VAL A 87 -0.48 -22.00 -6.30
N HIS A 88 -0.07 -23.17 -5.82
CA HIS A 88 -0.59 -23.76 -4.58
C HIS A 88 -0.26 -22.91 -3.35
N CYS A 89 1.01 -22.51 -3.19
CA CYS A 89 1.45 -21.66 -2.08
C CYS A 89 0.79 -20.27 -2.13
N GLN A 90 0.64 -19.70 -3.34
CA GLN A 90 -0.06 -18.45 -3.52
C GLN A 90 -1.54 -18.56 -3.08
N SER A 91 -2.26 -19.57 -3.55
CA SER A 91 -3.66 -19.80 -3.18
C SER A 91 -3.84 -20.02 -1.68
N ALA A 92 -2.93 -20.76 -1.04
CA ALA A 92 -2.97 -20.98 0.40
C ALA A 92 -2.79 -19.67 1.19
N LYS A 93 -1.86 -18.80 0.75
CA LYS A 93 -1.64 -17.47 1.34
C LYS A 93 -2.87 -16.58 1.20
N GLU A 94 -3.45 -16.52 0.01
CA GLU A 94 -4.67 -15.73 -0.26
C GLU A 94 -5.87 -16.22 0.56
N HIS A 95 -6.03 -17.54 0.66
CA HIS A 95 -7.09 -18.13 1.47
C HIS A 95 -6.95 -17.76 2.96
N ARG A 96 -5.73 -17.85 3.50
CA ARG A 96 -5.45 -17.44 4.88
C ARG A 96 -5.71 -15.95 5.08
N GLN A 97 -5.29 -15.09 4.16
CA GLN A 97 -5.56 -13.65 4.22
C GLN A 97 -7.07 -13.35 4.21
N LYS A 98 -7.84 -14.07 3.40
CA LYS A 98 -9.31 -13.93 3.37
C LYS A 98 -9.95 -14.34 4.68
N GLN A 99 -9.45 -15.38 5.35
CA GLN A 99 -9.96 -15.83 6.64
C GLN A 99 -9.64 -14.84 7.77
N THR A 100 -8.45 -14.22 7.74
CA THR A 100 -8.02 -13.28 8.77
C THR A 100 -8.47 -11.85 8.50
N ALA A 101 -8.90 -11.53 7.28
CA ALA A 101 -9.49 -10.24 6.95
C ALA A 101 -10.76 -10.04 7.79
N ARG A 102 -10.70 -9.17 8.81
CA ARG A 102 -11.88 -8.74 9.55
C ARG A 102 -12.83 -8.07 8.56
N PRO A 103 -14.03 -8.62 8.33
CA PRO A 103 -14.98 -7.97 7.46
C PRO A 103 -15.43 -6.66 8.10
N THR A 104 -15.36 -5.56 7.36
CA THR A 104 -15.68 -4.22 7.88
C THR A 104 -17.13 -4.10 8.33
N TRP A 105 -18.04 -4.88 7.73
CA TRP A 105 -19.45 -4.98 8.13
C TRP A 105 -19.69 -5.70 9.47
N ASN A 106 -18.68 -6.38 10.03
CA ASN A 106 -18.73 -7.00 11.36
C ASN A 106 -17.90 -6.23 12.40
N GLN A 107 -17.55 -4.97 12.11
CA GLN A 107 -16.95 -4.06 13.08
C GLN A 107 -18.11 -3.32 13.75
N GLY A 108 -18.58 -3.88 14.87
CA GLY A 108 -19.81 -3.46 15.56
C GLY A 108 -19.95 -1.95 15.73
N SER A 109 -20.87 -1.36 14.97
CA SER A 109 -21.42 -0.02 15.21
C SER A 109 -22.75 -0.07 15.97
N TRP A 110 -23.17 -1.26 16.41
CA TRP A 110 -24.42 -1.49 17.15
C TRP A 110 -24.24 -1.56 18.68
N ASP A 111 -23.00 -1.60 19.19
CA ASP A 111 -22.68 -1.78 20.63
C ASP A 111 -22.50 -0.45 21.41
N SER A 112 -22.85 0.72 20.84
CA SER A 112 -22.46 2.01 21.45
C SER A 112 -23.54 3.10 21.46
N LEU A 113 -24.83 2.75 21.38
CA LEU A 113 -25.92 3.73 21.46
C LEU A 113 -26.95 3.49 22.58
N GLU A 114 -26.63 2.70 23.60
CA GLU A 114 -27.46 2.60 24.81
C GLU A 114 -26.59 2.62 26.08
N SER A 115 -26.43 3.81 26.67
CA SER A 115 -26.06 4.06 28.07
C SER A 115 -26.56 5.43 28.48
#